data_AF-A0A150WJC7-F1
#
_entry.id   AF-A0A150WJC7-F1
#
_cell.length_a   1.000
_cell.length_b   1.000
_cell.length_c   1.000
_cell.angle_alpha   90.00
_cell.angle_beta   90.00
_cell.angle_gamma   90.00
#
_symmetry.space_group_name_H-M   'P 1'
#
loop_
_entity.id
_entity.type
_entity.pdbx_description
1 polymer ?
#
loop_
_entity_poly.entity_id
_entity_poly.type
_entity_poly.pdbx_seq_one_letter_code
_entity_poly.pdbx_strand_id
1 'polypeptide(L)'
;MWFEIKLTLFRKEVSMQLVQFIKECRQAKAWRQSEMADQMGISTQAISNIERGVMKPPIHFLIKFCKVFDVPEDKVQELFVAYQMDVAEKESAEKWKKAVVTKSIKELQKSPIIWN
;
A
#
# COMPACT_ATOMS: atom_id res chain seq x y z
N MET A 1 -13.02 -22.60 2.12
CA MET A 1 -12.86 -21.94 0.81
C MET A 1 -13.57 -20.58 0.75
N TRP A 2 -14.87 -20.47 1.09
CA TRP A 2 -15.59 -19.18 1.11
C TRP A 2 -15.05 -18.19 2.16
N PHE A 3 -14.62 -18.68 3.33
CA PHE A 3 -14.07 -17.86 4.40
C PHE A 3 -12.74 -17.19 4.03
N GLU A 4 -11.83 -17.94 3.41
CA GLU A 4 -10.54 -17.43 2.89
C GLU A 4 -10.74 -16.40 1.78
N ILE A 5 -11.69 -16.63 0.87
CA ILE A 5 -12.04 -15.66 -0.18
C ILE A 5 -12.59 -14.37 0.45
N LYS A 6 -13.47 -14.48 1.45
CA LYS A 6 -14.05 -13.32 2.15
C LYS A 6 -13.01 -12.53 2.94
N LEU A 7 -12.09 -13.22 3.63
CA LEU A 7 -10.94 -12.60 4.32
C LEU A 7 -9.98 -11.91 3.34
N THR A 8 -9.67 -12.56 2.22
CA THR A 8 -8.79 -12.01 1.18
C THR A 8 -9.40 -10.77 0.53
N LEU A 9 -10.70 -10.79 0.23
CA LEU A 9 -11.44 -9.65 -0.31
C LEU A 9 -11.55 -8.52 0.72
N PHE A 10 -11.91 -8.83 1.97
CA PHE A 10 -11.96 -7.86 3.06
C PHE A 10 -10.61 -7.17 3.29
N ARG A 11 -9.50 -7.92 3.21
CA ARG A 11 -8.16 -7.39 3.39
C ARG A 11 -7.69 -6.52 2.22
N LYS A 12 -8.05 -6.88 0.98
CA LYS A 12 -7.77 -6.06 -0.21
C LYS A 12 -8.54 -4.73 -0.19
N GLU A 13 -9.78 -4.76 0.31
CA GLU A 13 -10.66 -3.59 0.48
C GLU A 13 -10.00 -2.53 1.37
N VAL A 14 -9.44 -2.93 2.51
CA VAL A 14 -8.88 -2.02 3.52
C VAL A 14 -7.66 -1.23 3.02
N SER A 15 -6.73 -1.88 2.30
CA SER A 15 -5.55 -1.17 1.77
C SER A 15 -5.91 -0.11 0.71
N MET A 16 -7.01 -0.33 -0.01
CA MET A 16 -7.47 0.59 -1.03
C MET A 16 -8.19 1.79 -0.43
N GLN A 17 -8.72 1.68 0.80
CA GLN A 17 -9.54 2.74 1.40
C GLN A 17 -8.77 4.04 1.63
N LEU A 18 -7.54 4.02 2.16
CA LEU A 18 -6.77 5.26 2.35
C LEU A 18 -6.45 5.94 1.01
N VAL A 19 -5.95 5.16 0.04
CA VAL A 19 -5.54 5.67 -1.27
C VAL A 19 -6.75 6.22 -2.04
N GLN A 20 -7.85 5.49 -2.02
CA GLN A 20 -9.10 5.88 -2.64
C GLN A 20 -9.68 7.13 -1.98
N PHE A 21 -9.66 7.21 -0.65
CA PHE A 21 -10.09 8.38 0.10
C PHE A 21 -9.30 9.64 -0.27
N ILE A 22 -7.96 9.54 -0.36
CA ILE A 22 -7.10 10.65 -0.81
C ILE A 22 -7.52 11.15 -2.20
N LYS A 23 -7.74 10.21 -3.12
CA LYS A 23 -8.17 10.50 -4.50
C LYS A 23 -9.55 11.14 -4.55
N GLU A 24 -10.49 10.67 -3.75
CA GLU A 24 -11.86 11.19 -3.67
C GLU A 24 -11.88 12.62 -3.13
N CYS A 25 -11.13 12.93 -2.08
CA CYS A 25 -11.00 14.29 -1.57
C CYS A 25 -10.46 15.25 -2.64
N ARG A 26 -9.46 14.82 -3.43
CA ARG A 26 -8.97 15.62 -4.57
C ARG A 26 -10.07 15.83 -5.62
N GLN A 27 -10.78 14.76 -5.99
CA GLN A 27 -11.83 14.83 -6.99
C GLN A 27 -13.02 15.69 -6.54
N ALA A 28 -13.35 15.68 -5.26
CA ALA A 28 -14.40 16.53 -4.67
C ALA A 28 -14.06 18.02 -4.76
N LYS A 29 -12.76 18.38 -4.78
CA LYS A 29 -12.29 19.75 -5.06
C LYS A 29 -12.19 20.06 -6.57
N ALA A 30 -12.54 19.11 -7.43
CA ALA A 30 -12.32 19.16 -8.89
C ALA A 30 -10.86 19.41 -9.30
N TRP A 31 -9.91 19.06 -8.44
CA TRP A 31 -8.49 19.28 -8.70
C TRP A 31 -7.89 18.18 -9.58
N ARG A 32 -7.03 18.57 -10.51
CA ARG A 32 -6.06 17.71 -11.20
C ARG A 32 -4.99 17.23 -10.21
N GLN A 33 -4.30 16.15 -10.54
CA GLN A 33 -3.19 15.65 -9.72
C GLN A 33 -2.08 16.70 -9.55
N SER A 34 -1.83 17.53 -10.57
CA SER A 34 -0.87 18.64 -10.50
C SER A 34 -1.28 19.72 -9.51
N GLU A 35 -2.56 20.10 -9.48
CA GLU A 35 -3.06 21.12 -8.56
C GLU A 35 -2.95 20.64 -7.10
N MET A 36 -3.29 19.37 -6.84
CA MET A 36 -3.04 18.79 -5.54
C MET A 36 -1.54 18.71 -5.22
N ALA A 37 -0.69 18.39 -6.19
CA ALA A 37 0.75 18.34 -6.01
C ALA A 37 1.31 19.71 -5.57
N ASP A 38 0.85 20.79 -6.20
CA ASP A 38 1.20 22.17 -5.85
C ASP A 38 0.76 22.51 -4.42
N GLN A 39 -0.49 22.21 -4.06
CA GLN A 39 -1.01 22.43 -2.71
C GLN A 39 -0.25 21.61 -1.66
N MET A 40 0.10 20.37 -2.00
CA MET A 40 0.80 19.46 -1.10
C MET A 40 2.32 19.69 -1.07
N GLY A 41 2.89 20.42 -2.02
CA GLY A 41 4.32 20.69 -2.11
C GLY A 41 5.15 19.45 -2.47
N ILE A 42 4.59 18.57 -3.31
CA ILE A 42 5.28 17.37 -3.81
C ILE A 42 5.14 17.28 -5.33
N SER A 43 5.78 16.33 -5.98
CA SER A 43 5.66 16.17 -7.44
C SER A 43 4.31 15.57 -7.83
N THR A 44 3.80 15.92 -9.02
CA THR A 44 2.62 15.28 -9.61
C THR A 44 2.79 13.77 -9.75
N GLN A 45 4.01 13.30 -10.04
CA GLN A 45 4.33 11.88 -10.09
C GLN A 45 4.16 11.21 -8.72
N ALA A 46 4.54 11.88 -7.63
CA ALA A 46 4.33 11.37 -6.28
C ALA A 46 2.84 11.22 -5.95
N ILE A 47 2.00 12.21 -6.30
CA ILE A 47 0.54 12.10 -6.18
C ILE A 47 0.02 10.92 -7.01
N SER A 48 0.44 10.78 -8.27
CA SER A 48 0.04 9.67 -9.14
C SER A 48 0.45 8.30 -8.58
N ASN A 49 1.64 8.18 -7.99
CA ASN A 49 2.10 6.95 -7.36
C ASN A 49 1.30 6.62 -6.10
N ILE A 50 0.97 7.64 -5.29
CA ILE A 50 0.10 7.50 -4.12
C ILE A 50 -1.28 7.00 -4.54
N GLU A 51 -1.93 7.67 -5.50
CA GLU A 51 -3.31 7.34 -5.92
C GLU A 51 -3.44 5.97 -6.61
N ARG A 52 -2.32 5.39 -7.06
CA ARG A 52 -2.28 4.03 -7.61
C ARG A 52 -1.88 2.98 -6.57
N GLY A 53 -1.57 3.38 -5.34
CA GLY A 53 -1.08 2.49 -4.29
C GLY A 53 0.33 1.94 -4.54
N VAL A 54 1.06 2.51 -5.51
CA VAL A 54 2.47 2.14 -5.82
C VAL A 54 3.42 2.74 -4.78
N MET A 55 3.06 3.90 -4.24
CA MET A 55 3.81 4.56 -3.18
C MET A 55 2.94 4.78 -1.96
N LYS A 56 3.47 4.45 -0.79
CA LYS A 56 2.87 4.76 0.49
C LYS A 56 2.87 6.28 0.75
N PRO A 57 1.74 6.88 1.16
CA PRO A 57 1.72 8.26 1.62
C PRO A 57 2.60 8.41 2.88
N PRO A 58 3.56 9.34 2.92
CA PRO A 58 4.33 9.59 4.13
C PRO A 58 3.48 10.32 5.19
N ILE A 59 3.82 10.16 6.47
CA ILE A 59 3.03 10.75 7.57
C ILE A 59 2.92 12.27 7.45
N HIS A 60 4.00 12.96 7.10
CA HIS A 60 3.98 14.43 6.92
C HIS A 60 3.02 14.87 5.81
N PHE A 61 2.85 14.06 4.76
CA PHE A 61 1.86 14.30 3.72
C PHE A 61 0.45 14.17 4.27
N LEU A 62 0.17 13.14 5.08
CA LEU A 62 -1.15 12.92 5.68
C LEU A 62 -1.53 14.03 6.66
N ILE A 63 -0.59 14.51 7.48
CA ILE A 63 -0.82 15.65 8.38
C ILE A 63 -1.18 16.91 7.57
N LYS A 64 -0.44 17.18 6.50
CA LYS A 64 -0.75 18.32 5.62
C LYS A 64 -2.08 18.13 4.88
N PHE A 65 -2.40 16.89 4.50
CA PHE A 65 -3.62 16.53 3.80
C PHE A 65 -4.86 16.84 4.66
N CYS A 66 -4.85 16.49 5.95
CA CYS A 66 -5.92 16.83 6.89
C CYS A 66 -6.21 18.34 6.88
N LYS A 67 -5.15 19.17 6.88
CA LYS A 67 -5.28 20.64 6.86
C LYS A 67 -5.80 21.18 5.53
N VAL A 68 -5.31 20.67 4.40
CA VAL A 68 -5.69 21.15 3.05
C VAL A 68 -7.12 20.78 2.68
N PHE A 69 -7.56 19.59 3.11
CA PHE A 69 -8.88 19.06 2.76
C PHE A 69 -9.91 19.21 3.87
N ASP A 70 -9.53 19.79 5.01
CA ASP A 70 -10.38 19.95 6.20
C ASP A 70 -11.01 18.61 6.65
N VAL A 71 -10.14 17.61 6.79
CA VAL A 71 -10.51 16.24 7.17
C VAL A 71 -10.06 15.97 8.61
N PRO A 72 -10.90 15.35 9.46
CA PRO A 72 -10.51 14.94 10.81
C PRO A 72 -9.30 14.01 10.83
N GLU A 73 -8.32 14.31 11.70
CA GLU A 73 -7.08 13.53 11.82
C GLU A 73 -7.36 12.08 12.21
N ASP A 74 -8.29 11.84 13.14
CA ASP A 74 -8.69 10.49 13.59
C ASP A 74 -9.12 9.60 12.42
N LYS A 75 -9.83 10.18 11.44
CA LYS A 75 -10.29 9.43 10.27
C LYS A 75 -9.12 9.00 9.39
N VAL A 76 -8.17 9.90 9.16
CA VAL A 76 -6.97 9.61 8.36
C VAL A 76 -6.07 8.63 9.09
N GLN A 77 -5.96 8.74 10.41
CA GLN A 77 -5.19 7.84 11.26
C GLN A 77 -5.75 6.41 11.21
N GLU A 78 -7.07 6.22 11.33
CA GLU A 78 -7.75 4.93 11.18
C GLU A 78 -7.37 4.27 9.85
N LEU A 79 -7.57 5.00 8.75
CA LEU A 79 -7.26 4.52 7.39
C LEU A 79 -5.76 4.22 7.21
N PHE A 80 -4.88 5.03 7.82
CA PHE A 80 -3.44 4.84 7.76
C PHE A 80 -2.96 3.60 8.50
N VAL A 81 -3.46 3.35 9.71
CA VAL A 81 -3.13 2.14 10.47
C VAL A 81 -3.55 0.91 9.68
N ALA A 82 -4.77 0.92 9.15
CA ALA A 82 -5.30 -0.19 8.36
C ALA A 82 -4.46 -0.45 7.09
N TYR A 83 -4.03 0.62 6.41
CA TYR A 83 -3.08 0.54 5.29
C TYR A 83 -1.71 -0.03 5.71
N GLN A 84 -1.14 0.39 6.84
CA GLN A 84 0.14 -0.13 7.34
C GLN A 84 0.11 -1.64 7.57
N MET A 85 -0.97 -2.13 8.19
CA MET A 85 -1.10 -3.54 8.52
C MET A 85 -1.12 -4.42 7.27
N ASP A 86 -1.87 -4.02 6.24
CA ASP A 86 -1.93 -4.75 4.98
C ASP A 86 -0.59 -4.75 4.23
N VAL A 87 0.10 -3.60 4.18
CA VAL A 87 1.43 -3.52 3.54
C VAL A 87 2.43 -4.41 4.27
N ALA A 88 2.52 -4.30 5.60
CA ALA A 88 3.46 -5.07 6.42
C ALA A 88 3.24 -6.58 6.27
N GLU A 89 1.98 -7.00 6.15
CA GLU A 89 1.64 -8.41 5.94
C GLU A 89 2.03 -8.92 4.55
N LYS A 90 1.75 -8.15 3.49
CA LYS A 90 2.15 -8.51 2.12
C LYS A 90 3.67 -8.62 2.01
N GLU A 91 4.40 -7.68 2.59
CA GLU A 91 5.86 -7.69 2.62
C GLU A 91 6.39 -8.91 3.39
N SER A 92 5.80 -9.24 4.53
CA SER A 92 6.17 -10.41 5.33
C SER A 92 5.92 -11.71 4.58
N ALA A 93 4.76 -11.85 3.93
CA ALA A 93 4.41 -13.02 3.12
C ALA A 93 5.35 -13.18 1.92
N GLU A 94 5.71 -12.08 1.25
CA GLU A 94 6.63 -12.10 0.13
C GLU A 94 8.05 -12.50 0.57
N LYS A 95 8.52 -11.94 1.69
CA LYS A 95 9.80 -12.31 2.30
C LYS A 95 9.84 -13.80 2.67
N TRP A 96 8.76 -14.32 3.23
CA TRP A 96 8.63 -15.75 3.54
C TRP A 96 8.73 -16.62 2.28
N LYS A 97 7.96 -16.31 1.23
CA LYS A 97 8.01 -17.03 -0.05
C LYS A 97 9.43 -17.09 -0.62
N LYS A 98 10.13 -15.94 -0.66
CA LYS A 98 11.52 -15.86 -1.14
C LYS A 98 12.47 -16.71 -0.29
N ALA A 99 12.31 -16.70 1.03
CA ALA A 99 13.13 -17.52 1.92
C ALA A 99 12.92 -19.02 1.68
N VAL A 100 11.67 -19.47 1.48
CA VAL A 100 11.34 -20.87 1.17
C VAL A 100 11.96 -21.30 -0.16
N VAL A 101 11.78 -20.51 -1.23
CA VAL A 101 12.35 -20.81 -2.56
C VAL A 101 13.88 -20.91 -2.49
N THR A 102 14.52 -19.97 -1.81
CA THR A 102 15.99 -19.94 -1.66
C THR A 102 16.51 -21.17 -0.91
N LYS A 103 15.78 -21.62 0.12
CA LYS A 103 16.12 -22.82 0.89
C LYS A 103 16.04 -24.08 0.01
N SER A 104 14.95 -24.24 -0.75
CA SER A 104 14.77 -25.40 -1.63
C SER A 104 15.81 -25.50 -2.75
N ILE A 105 16.23 -24.38 -3.34
CA ILE A 105 17.31 -24.37 -4.36
C ILE A 105 18.63 -24.86 -3.77
N LYS A 106 18.98 -24.39 -2.55
CA LYS A 106 20.22 -24.81 -1.87
C LYS A 106 20.21 -26.28 -1.46
N GLU A 107 19.06 -26.87 -1.18
CA GLU A 107 18.92 -28.30 -0.88
C GLU A 107 19.09 -29.16 -2.14
N LEU A 108 18.53 -28.74 -3.28
CA LEU A 108 18.69 -29.42 -4.57
C LEU A 108 20.14 -29.39 -5.09
N GLN A 109 20.84 -28.27 -4.90
CA GLN A 109 22.25 -28.13 -5.29
C GLN A 109 23.23 -28.95 -4.43
N LYS A 110 22.80 -29.44 -3.27
CA LYS A 110 23.60 -30.30 -2.38
C LYS A 110 23.41 -31.78 -2.63
N SER A 111 22.43 -32.17 -3.45
CA SER A 111 22.25 -33.57 -3.83
C SER A 111 23.35 -33.94 -4.84
N PRO A 112 24.24 -34.90 -4.56
CA PRO A 112 25.21 -35.35 -5.54
C PRO A 112 24.43 -35.89 -6.73
N ILE A 113 24.60 -35.28 -7.90
CA ILE A 113 23.99 -35.80 -9.12
C ILE A 113 24.80 -37.05 -9.47
N ILE A 114 24.36 -38.21 -8.98
CA ILE A 114 24.91 -39.50 -9.38
C ILE A 114 24.36 -39.77 -10.78
N TRP A 115 25.10 -39.34 -11.80
CA TRP A 115 24.88 -39.81 -13.16
C TRP A 115 25.47 -41.21 -13.24
N ASN A 116 24.59 -42.21 -13.28
CA ASN A 116 24.95 -43.60 -13.61
C ASN A 116 24.76 -43.81 -15.11
#